data_AF-A0A0P8B8A6-F1
#
_entry.id   AF-A0A0P8B8A6-F1
#
_cell.length_a   1.000
_cell.length_b   1.000
_cell.length_c   1.000
_cell.angle_alpha   90.00
_cell.angle_beta   90.00
_cell.angle_gamma   90.00
#
_symmetry.space_group_name_H-M   'P 1'
#
loop_
_entity.id
_entity.type
_entity.pdbx_description
1 polymer ?
#
loop_
_entity_poly.entity_id
_entity_poly.type
_entity_poly.pdbx_seq_one_letter_code
_entity_poly.pdbx_strand_id
1 'polypeptide(L)'
;MGRFATEIDTLLAEAAIPEDERGPFHPAFPADTAPPLARRETELNTAISQRLGATDNPAGNTIRWLQQQIAALEKQETADKARQERIRTIQARLAAIDTELERINSEIAQIEGPQKERRKVIRDERVAAYVGYFDNLKLEQETLATLYAPVSARLTGDAATEQEQDLEFSIRWVADIKQWVERGSVLFDQRKAIPYGTLEGIEEATSRILAPAWTSGDSDQIAPAMEEFLAEFRKLPPAKYMRAGVTVQDIFDWLYEVEHVRLSYGIKYNGTDLEKLSPGTKGIVLLILYLGMDVKDTRPLIVDQPDENLDNESIYALLTSYFRSAKKRRQIILITHNPNLVVNADSEQVIVATAERRENGMPHISYSAGSLENNTPEGHGIKQRVCRILEGGSDAFRKREIRYSLVKA
;
A
#
# COMPACT_ATOMS: atom_id res chain seq x y z
N MET A 1 24.02 72.53 -91.40
CA MET A 1 24.76 73.33 -92.39
C MET A 1 26.08 72.69 -92.81
N GLY A 2 26.98 72.33 -91.88
CA GLY A 2 28.30 71.77 -92.23
C GLY A 2 28.29 70.50 -93.11
N ARG A 3 27.36 69.55 -92.88
CA ARG A 3 27.34 68.25 -93.58
C ARG A 3 27.03 68.32 -95.09
N PHE A 4 26.19 69.26 -95.53
CA PHE A 4 25.75 69.35 -96.94
C PHE A 4 26.78 70.06 -97.84
N ALA A 5 27.53 71.02 -97.30
CA ALA A 5 28.57 71.71 -98.07
C ALA A 5 29.71 70.75 -98.44
N THR A 6 30.09 69.85 -97.52
CA THR A 6 31.22 68.92 -97.70
C THR A 6 30.98 67.87 -98.79
N GLU A 7 29.75 67.35 -98.92
CA GLU A 7 29.41 66.39 -99.99
C GLU A 7 29.41 67.05 -101.38
N ILE A 8 28.95 68.30 -101.48
CA ILE A 8 28.89 69.04 -102.75
C ILE A 8 30.29 69.40 -103.26
N ASP A 9 31.19 69.85 -102.37
CA ASP A 9 32.58 70.15 -102.74
C ASP A 9 33.33 68.94 -103.28
N THR A 10 33.03 67.75 -102.76
CA THR A 10 33.66 66.50 -103.19
C THR A 10 33.24 66.15 -104.63
N LEU A 11 31.95 66.27 -104.95
CA LEU A 11 31.42 66.00 -106.30
C LEU A 11 31.90 67.02 -107.34
N LEU A 12 32.05 68.29 -106.97
CA LEU A 12 32.55 69.34 -107.88
C LEU A 12 34.05 69.19 -108.19
N ALA A 13 34.83 68.65 -107.25
CA ALA A 13 36.23 68.31 -107.47
C ALA A 13 36.39 67.15 -108.46
N GLU A 14 35.54 66.12 -108.39
CA GLU A 14 35.53 65.00 -109.35
C GLU A 14 35.17 65.44 -110.78
N ALA A 15 34.36 66.49 -110.92
CA ALA A 15 34.01 67.09 -112.22
C ALA A 15 35.08 68.05 -112.78
N ALA A 16 36.27 68.13 -112.16
CA ALA A 16 37.38 69.00 -112.53
C ALA A 16 37.06 70.51 -112.55
N ILE A 17 36.07 70.96 -111.76
CA ILE A 17 35.76 72.38 -111.61
C ILE A 17 36.78 73.02 -110.64
N PRO A 18 37.52 74.06 -111.06
CA PRO A 18 38.46 74.80 -110.22
C PRO A 18 37.80 75.36 -108.95
N GLU A 19 38.54 75.40 -107.85
CA GLU A 19 38.01 75.74 -106.52
C GLU A 19 37.42 77.16 -106.44
N ASP A 20 37.97 78.08 -107.22
CA ASP A 20 37.50 79.47 -107.36
C ASP A 20 36.14 79.61 -108.08
N GLU A 21 35.71 78.58 -108.82
CA GLU A 21 34.42 78.57 -109.54
C GLU A 21 33.33 77.75 -108.84
N ARG A 22 33.60 77.16 -107.65
CA ARG A 22 32.63 76.28 -106.95
C ARG A 22 31.55 77.03 -106.16
N GLY A 23 31.79 78.28 -105.82
CA GLY A 23 30.87 79.12 -105.02
C GLY A 23 29.39 79.10 -105.44
N PRO A 24 29.04 79.15 -106.74
CA PRO A 24 27.65 79.13 -107.22
C PRO A 24 26.92 77.79 -107.03
N PHE A 25 27.64 76.69 -106.83
CA PHE A 25 27.07 75.35 -106.74
C PHE A 25 26.63 74.98 -105.32
N HIS A 26 27.01 75.77 -104.31
CA HIS A 26 26.48 75.58 -102.97
C HIS A 26 25.02 76.07 -102.92
N PRO A 27 24.09 75.26 -102.40
CA PRO A 27 22.71 75.68 -102.21
C PRO A 27 22.68 76.87 -101.24
N ALA A 28 22.37 78.04 -101.79
CA ALA A 28 22.08 79.24 -101.02
C ALA A 28 20.71 79.08 -100.35
N PHE A 29 20.69 78.56 -99.12
CA PHE A 29 19.48 78.59 -98.31
C PHE A 29 19.21 80.03 -97.86
N PRO A 30 17.97 80.54 -97.97
CA PRO A 30 17.62 81.85 -97.46
C PRO A 30 17.98 81.96 -95.97
N ALA A 31 18.51 83.11 -95.54
CA ALA A 31 19.19 83.34 -94.26
C ALA A 31 18.33 83.17 -92.99
N ASP A 32 17.12 82.61 -93.07
CA ASP A 32 16.21 82.55 -91.92
C ASP A 32 15.45 81.21 -91.82
N THR A 33 16.17 80.13 -91.53
CA THR A 33 15.60 78.80 -91.22
C THR A 33 15.31 78.60 -89.72
N ALA A 34 15.66 79.54 -88.85
CA ALA A 34 15.45 79.46 -87.40
C ALA A 34 13.96 79.57 -86.97
N PRO A 35 13.11 80.43 -87.57
CA PRO A 35 11.73 80.61 -87.15
C PRO A 35 10.83 79.38 -87.36
N PRO A 36 10.90 78.64 -88.50
CA PRO A 36 10.09 77.44 -88.70
C PRO A 36 10.45 76.30 -87.71
N LEU A 37 11.75 76.14 -87.42
CA LEU A 37 12.25 75.14 -86.48
C LEU A 37 11.83 75.47 -85.05
N ALA A 38 12.00 76.73 -84.62
CA ALA A 38 11.56 77.19 -83.31
C ALA A 38 10.04 77.03 -83.13
N ARG A 39 9.24 77.33 -84.17
CA ARG A 39 7.78 77.10 -84.12
C ARG A 39 7.47 75.61 -83.93
N ARG A 40 8.13 74.72 -84.66
CA ARG A 40 7.86 73.28 -84.55
C ARG A 40 8.33 72.69 -83.23
N GLU A 41 9.46 73.17 -82.71
CA GLU A 41 9.95 72.84 -81.38
C GLU A 41 8.99 73.32 -80.29
N THR A 42 8.45 74.54 -80.42
CA THR A 42 7.45 75.08 -79.49
C THR A 42 6.16 74.25 -79.52
N GLU A 43 5.68 73.87 -80.71
CA GLU A 43 4.50 73.01 -80.87
C GLU A 43 4.71 71.63 -80.23
N LEU A 44 5.87 71.01 -80.45
CA LEU A 44 6.22 69.71 -79.85
C LEU A 44 6.34 69.82 -78.33
N ASN A 45 7.00 70.86 -77.81
CA ASN A 45 7.12 71.10 -76.38
C ASN A 45 5.77 71.39 -75.71
N THR A 46 4.86 72.06 -76.42
CA THR A 46 3.49 72.29 -75.96
C THR A 46 2.71 70.98 -75.89
N ALA A 47 2.80 70.13 -76.93
CA ALA A 47 2.16 68.82 -76.97
C ALA A 47 2.72 67.87 -75.88
N ILE A 48 4.02 67.91 -75.64
CA ILE A 48 4.69 67.17 -74.57
C ILE A 48 4.19 67.64 -73.19
N SER A 49 4.13 68.95 -72.96
CA SER A 49 3.67 69.51 -71.69
C SER A 49 2.20 69.19 -71.41
N GLN A 50 1.34 69.23 -72.44
CA GLN A 50 -0.07 68.82 -72.33
C GLN A 50 -0.24 67.35 -71.98
N ARG A 51 0.58 66.45 -72.55
CA ARG A 51 0.53 65.01 -72.25
C ARG A 51 1.16 64.64 -70.90
N LEU A 52 2.21 65.34 -70.50
CA LEU A 52 2.85 65.16 -69.18
C LEU A 52 1.93 65.60 -68.04
N GLY A 53 1.20 66.70 -68.22
CA GLY A 53 0.33 67.28 -67.20
C GLY A 53 1.07 68.12 -66.14
N ALA A 54 0.33 68.93 -65.40
CA ALA A 54 0.87 69.75 -64.30
C ALA A 54 1.47 68.89 -63.18
N THR A 55 2.46 69.43 -62.46
CA THR A 55 3.09 68.75 -61.30
C THR A 55 2.11 68.65 -60.14
N ASP A 56 1.37 69.73 -59.90
CA ASP A 56 0.38 69.84 -58.84
C ASP A 56 -1.01 69.76 -59.45
N ASN A 57 -1.76 68.73 -59.08
CA ASN A 57 -3.12 68.43 -59.56
C ASN A 57 -3.21 68.18 -61.09
N PRO A 58 -2.59 67.10 -61.61
CA PRO A 58 -2.58 66.79 -63.04
C PRO A 58 -3.99 66.51 -63.56
N ALA A 59 -4.33 67.09 -64.72
CA ALA A 59 -5.62 66.86 -65.38
C ALA A 59 -5.79 65.37 -65.78
N GLY A 60 -7.05 64.92 -65.85
CA GLY A 60 -7.38 63.53 -66.18
C GLY A 60 -6.75 63.07 -67.50
N ASN A 61 -6.30 61.82 -67.56
CA ASN A 61 -5.59 61.19 -68.69
C ASN A 61 -4.23 61.80 -69.07
N THR A 62 -3.61 62.58 -68.18
CA THR A 62 -2.18 62.95 -68.32
C THR A 62 -1.28 61.87 -67.69
N ILE A 63 -0.02 61.81 -68.12
CA ILE A 63 0.94 60.80 -67.64
C ILE A 63 1.12 60.87 -66.12
N ARG A 64 1.25 62.09 -65.57
CA ARG A 64 1.40 62.29 -64.12
C ARG A 64 0.16 61.87 -63.32
N TRP A 65 -1.04 62.10 -63.86
CA TRP A 65 -2.28 61.63 -63.23
C TRP A 65 -2.34 60.10 -63.19
N LEU A 66 -2.01 59.43 -64.30
CA LEU A 66 -1.95 57.97 -64.36
C LEU A 66 -0.89 57.39 -63.40
N GLN A 67 0.28 58.03 -63.29
CA GLN A 67 1.32 57.63 -62.33
C GLN A 67 0.84 57.75 -60.87
N GLN A 68 0.10 58.82 -60.53
CA GLN A 68 -0.50 58.95 -59.19
C GLN A 68 -1.54 57.87 -58.91
N GLN A 69 -2.39 57.54 -59.90
CA GLN A 69 -3.39 56.47 -59.77
C GLN A 69 -2.72 55.09 -59.63
N ILE A 70 -1.68 54.80 -60.42
CA ILE A 70 -0.91 53.56 -60.32
C ILE A 70 -0.28 53.43 -58.92
N ALA A 71 0.39 54.48 -58.44
CA ALA A 71 1.01 54.46 -57.10
C ALA A 71 -0.03 54.27 -55.97
N ALA A 72 -1.24 54.83 -56.12
CA ALA A 72 -2.32 54.64 -55.17
C ALA A 72 -2.85 53.19 -55.19
N LEU A 73 -3.00 52.60 -56.38
CA LEU A 73 -3.44 51.21 -56.55
C LEU A 73 -2.39 50.21 -56.06
N GLU A 74 -1.10 50.43 -56.32
CA GLU A 74 0.00 49.60 -55.80
C GLU A 74 0.04 49.59 -54.25
N LYS A 75 -0.28 50.73 -53.62
CA LYS A 75 -0.39 50.82 -52.16
C LYS A 75 -1.59 50.02 -51.61
N GLN A 76 -2.70 49.96 -52.34
CA GLN A 76 -3.84 49.12 -51.96
C GLN A 76 -3.51 47.63 -52.14
N GLU A 77 -2.87 47.26 -53.24
CA GLU A 77 -2.46 45.88 -53.52
C GLU A 77 -1.51 45.32 -52.43
N THR A 78 -0.56 46.14 -51.98
CA THR A 78 0.36 45.76 -50.88
C THR A 78 -0.36 45.57 -49.55
N ALA A 79 -1.35 46.42 -49.23
CA ALA A 79 -2.19 46.27 -48.05
C ALA A 79 -3.07 45.00 -48.12
N ASP A 80 -3.63 44.69 -49.29
CA ASP A 80 -4.43 43.49 -49.51
C ASP A 80 -3.60 42.20 -49.42
N LYS A 81 -2.38 42.19 -49.98
CA LYS A 81 -1.42 41.09 -49.81
C LYS A 81 -1.08 40.85 -48.33
N ALA A 82 -0.84 41.92 -47.57
CA ALA A 82 -0.59 41.81 -46.13
C ALA A 82 -1.80 41.26 -45.35
N ARG A 83 -3.03 41.62 -45.76
CA ARG A 83 -4.26 41.09 -45.16
C ARG A 83 -4.48 39.62 -45.52
N GLN A 84 -4.24 39.23 -46.77
CA GLN A 84 -4.30 37.83 -47.21
C GLN A 84 -3.31 36.95 -46.43
N GLU A 85 -2.08 37.42 -46.22
CA GLU A 85 -1.09 36.67 -45.46
C GLU A 85 -1.47 36.50 -43.98
N ARG A 86 -2.06 37.54 -43.36
CA ARG A 86 -2.63 37.43 -42.01
C ARG A 86 -3.77 36.42 -41.94
N ILE A 87 -4.70 36.45 -42.91
CA ILE A 87 -5.80 35.49 -42.99
C ILE A 87 -5.24 34.07 -43.12
N ARG A 88 -4.25 33.85 -43.98
CA ARG A 88 -3.58 32.56 -44.17
C ARG A 88 -2.91 32.07 -42.89
N THR A 89 -2.22 32.95 -42.17
CA THR A 89 -1.59 32.64 -40.87
C THR A 89 -2.64 32.24 -39.82
N ILE A 90 -3.75 32.97 -39.75
CA ILE A 90 -4.86 32.66 -38.84
C ILE A 90 -5.50 31.32 -39.20
N GLN A 91 -5.73 31.05 -40.49
CA GLN A 91 -6.26 29.76 -40.96
C GLN A 91 -5.33 28.59 -40.63
N ALA A 92 -4.02 28.75 -40.83
CA ALA A 92 -3.05 27.73 -40.44
C ALA A 92 -3.05 27.47 -38.93
N ARG A 93 -3.19 28.53 -38.12
CA ARG A 93 -3.28 28.40 -36.67
C ARG A 93 -4.60 27.76 -36.21
N LEU A 94 -5.72 28.07 -36.87
CA LEU A 94 -7.01 27.42 -36.62
C LEU A 94 -6.91 25.93 -36.91
N ALA A 95 -6.40 25.54 -38.07
CA ALA A 95 -6.21 24.13 -38.42
C ALA A 95 -5.33 23.39 -37.40
N ALA A 96 -4.25 24.00 -36.92
CA ALA A 96 -3.39 23.41 -35.90
C ALA A 96 -4.10 23.25 -34.55
N ILE A 97 -4.92 24.23 -34.15
CA ILE A 97 -5.73 24.13 -32.92
C ILE A 97 -6.80 23.03 -33.06
N ASP A 98 -7.46 22.94 -34.21
CA ASP A 98 -8.48 21.92 -34.46
C ASP A 98 -7.89 20.50 -34.36
N THR A 99 -6.71 20.27 -34.93
CA THR A 99 -6.02 18.96 -34.79
C THR A 99 -5.66 18.64 -33.35
N GLU A 100 -5.28 19.64 -32.55
CA GLU A 100 -4.96 19.44 -31.14
C GLU A 100 -6.23 19.19 -30.30
N LEU A 101 -7.34 19.86 -30.62
CA LEU A 101 -8.64 19.60 -30.02
C LEU A 101 -9.13 18.18 -30.32
N GLU A 102 -8.99 17.70 -31.56
CA GLU A 102 -9.32 16.32 -31.92
C GLU A 102 -8.47 15.32 -31.15
N ARG A 103 -7.14 15.55 -31.03
CA ARG A 103 -6.23 14.70 -30.24
C ARG A 103 -6.68 14.61 -28.79
N ILE A 104 -6.89 15.76 -28.13
CA ILE A 104 -7.30 15.86 -26.73
C ILE A 104 -8.67 15.21 -26.51
N ASN A 105 -9.65 15.45 -27.41
CA ASN A 105 -10.96 14.84 -27.31
C ASN A 105 -10.89 13.31 -27.45
N SER A 106 -10.00 12.79 -28.32
CA SER A 106 -9.77 11.35 -28.43
C SER A 106 -9.19 10.75 -27.15
N GLU A 107 -8.26 11.47 -26.50
CA GLU A 107 -7.65 11.05 -25.23
C GLU A 107 -8.69 11.06 -24.11
N ILE A 108 -9.52 12.10 -24.03
CA ILE A 108 -10.65 12.18 -23.09
C ILE A 108 -11.59 10.99 -23.31
N ALA A 109 -12.00 10.71 -24.56
CA ALA A 109 -12.88 9.59 -24.86
C ALA A 109 -12.28 8.22 -24.47
N GLN A 110 -10.97 8.03 -24.65
CA GLN A 110 -10.29 6.81 -24.20
C GLN A 110 -10.23 6.68 -22.69
N ILE A 111 -9.92 7.78 -21.99
CA ILE A 111 -9.83 7.82 -20.52
C ILE A 111 -11.21 7.60 -19.91
N GLU A 112 -12.24 8.29 -20.40
CA GLU A 112 -13.59 8.26 -19.84
C GLU A 112 -14.38 7.00 -20.22
N GLY A 113 -14.05 6.36 -21.35
CA GLY A 113 -14.68 5.13 -21.80
C GLY A 113 -13.93 3.86 -21.38
N PRO A 114 -13.26 3.14 -22.29
CA PRO A 114 -12.77 1.77 -22.04
C PRO A 114 -11.75 1.67 -20.90
N GLN A 115 -10.91 2.68 -20.71
CA GLN A 115 -9.85 2.63 -19.69
C GLN A 115 -10.41 2.79 -18.28
N LYS A 116 -11.39 3.67 -18.06
CA LYS A 116 -12.04 3.85 -16.75
C LYS A 116 -12.76 2.57 -16.32
N GLU A 117 -13.54 1.97 -17.21
CA GLU A 117 -14.23 0.71 -16.92
C GLU A 117 -13.23 -0.41 -16.65
N ARG A 118 -12.19 -0.54 -17.47
CA ARG A 118 -11.14 -1.56 -17.25
C ARG A 118 -10.41 -1.38 -15.92
N ARG A 119 -10.11 -0.13 -15.52
CA ARG A 119 -9.48 0.16 -14.22
C ARG A 119 -10.39 -0.18 -13.05
N LYS A 120 -11.71 0.03 -13.20
CA LYS A 120 -12.70 -0.36 -12.21
C LYS A 120 -12.74 -1.89 -12.06
N VAL A 121 -12.87 -2.62 -13.17
CA VAL A 121 -12.89 -4.10 -13.16
C VAL A 121 -11.63 -4.67 -12.49
N ILE A 122 -10.44 -4.23 -12.87
CA ILE A 122 -9.18 -4.72 -12.28
C ILE A 122 -9.10 -4.43 -10.77
N ARG A 123 -9.66 -3.29 -10.33
CA ARG A 123 -9.71 -2.94 -8.91
C ARG A 123 -10.69 -3.86 -8.17
N ASP A 124 -11.87 -4.08 -8.74
CA ASP A 124 -12.90 -4.94 -8.15
C ASP A 124 -12.40 -6.40 -8.07
N GLU A 125 -11.72 -6.90 -9.11
CA GLU A 125 -11.08 -8.22 -9.12
C GLU A 125 -10.02 -8.36 -8.03
N ARG A 126 -9.17 -7.35 -7.83
CA ARG A 126 -8.15 -7.36 -6.78
C ARG A 126 -8.75 -7.40 -5.38
N VAL A 127 -9.75 -6.56 -5.14
CA VAL A 127 -10.45 -6.53 -3.85
C VAL A 127 -11.16 -7.87 -3.62
N ALA A 128 -11.82 -8.43 -4.63
CA ALA A 128 -12.46 -9.73 -4.54
C ALA A 128 -11.45 -10.86 -4.26
N ALA A 129 -10.29 -10.87 -4.92
CA ALA A 129 -9.24 -11.85 -4.65
C ALA A 129 -8.71 -11.75 -3.22
N TYR A 130 -8.53 -10.54 -2.72
CA TYR A 130 -8.10 -10.30 -1.34
C TYR A 130 -9.16 -10.75 -0.32
N VAL A 131 -10.43 -10.40 -0.53
CA VAL A 131 -11.55 -10.87 0.31
C VAL A 131 -11.63 -12.41 0.29
N GLY A 132 -11.42 -13.04 -0.87
CA GLY A 132 -11.41 -14.49 -1.02
C GLY A 132 -10.36 -15.20 -0.15
N TYR A 133 -9.24 -14.55 0.20
CA TYR A 133 -8.31 -15.10 1.18
C TYR A 133 -8.94 -15.20 2.58
N PHE A 134 -9.70 -14.19 3.01
CA PHE A 134 -10.42 -14.21 4.28
C PHE A 134 -11.58 -15.21 4.25
N ASP A 135 -12.24 -15.41 3.12
CA ASP A 135 -13.22 -16.51 2.98
C ASP A 135 -12.57 -17.88 3.19
N ASN A 136 -11.37 -18.09 2.64
CA ASN A 136 -10.62 -19.33 2.84
C ASN A 136 -10.18 -19.51 4.30
N LEU A 137 -9.70 -18.46 4.96
CA LEU A 137 -9.37 -18.53 6.39
C LEU A 137 -10.62 -18.80 7.25
N LYS A 138 -11.79 -18.28 6.89
CA LYS A 138 -13.05 -18.60 7.57
C LYS A 138 -13.41 -20.08 7.43
N LEU A 139 -13.25 -20.65 6.24
CA LEU A 139 -13.45 -22.07 6.01
C LEU A 139 -12.43 -22.94 6.77
N GLU A 140 -11.17 -22.48 6.87
CA GLU A 140 -10.16 -23.11 7.70
C GLU A 140 -10.55 -23.08 9.18
N GLN A 141 -11.05 -21.97 9.70
CA GLN A 141 -11.56 -21.85 11.07
C GLN A 141 -12.70 -22.86 11.34
N GLU A 142 -13.68 -22.96 10.44
CA GLU A 142 -14.80 -23.91 10.56
C GLU A 142 -14.31 -25.37 10.55
N THR A 143 -13.32 -25.67 9.70
CA THR A 143 -12.70 -26.99 9.61
C THR A 143 -11.95 -27.34 10.90
N LEU A 144 -11.15 -26.41 11.42
CA LEU A 144 -10.46 -26.57 12.70
C LEU A 144 -11.46 -26.74 13.85
N ALA A 145 -12.53 -25.95 13.88
CA ALA A 145 -13.57 -26.07 14.89
C ALA A 145 -14.20 -27.48 14.89
N THR A 146 -14.47 -28.02 13.71
CA THR A 146 -14.98 -29.40 13.54
C THR A 146 -13.96 -30.44 14.01
N LEU A 147 -12.68 -30.28 13.65
CA LEU A 147 -11.60 -31.20 14.01
C LEU A 147 -11.39 -31.28 15.53
N TYR A 148 -11.48 -30.14 16.22
CA TYR A 148 -11.29 -30.03 17.67
C TYR A 148 -12.59 -30.14 18.47
N ALA A 149 -13.75 -30.25 17.83
CA ALA A 149 -15.05 -30.43 18.50
C ALA A 149 -15.06 -31.61 19.50
N PRO A 150 -14.45 -32.78 19.22
CA PRO A 150 -14.39 -33.88 20.20
C PRO A 150 -13.58 -33.54 21.46
N VAL A 151 -12.55 -32.69 21.32
CA VAL A 151 -11.74 -32.22 22.45
C VAL A 151 -12.53 -31.22 23.27
N SER A 152 -13.19 -30.25 22.62
CA SER A 152 -14.04 -29.27 23.30
C SER A 152 -15.20 -29.95 24.03
N ALA A 153 -15.89 -30.90 23.39
CA ALA A 153 -16.99 -31.64 24.01
C ALA A 153 -16.57 -32.49 25.22
N ARG A 154 -15.31 -32.93 25.30
CA ARG A 154 -14.79 -33.58 26.50
C ARG A 154 -14.55 -32.62 27.64
N LEU A 155 -14.15 -31.39 27.34
CA LEU A 155 -13.91 -30.35 28.34
C LEU A 155 -15.24 -29.75 28.86
N THR A 156 -16.32 -29.82 28.08
CA THR A 156 -17.61 -29.16 28.39
C THR A 156 -18.81 -30.11 28.58
N GLY A 157 -18.62 -31.43 28.49
CA GLY A 157 -19.72 -32.41 28.53
C GLY A 157 -20.35 -32.62 29.93
N ASP A 158 -21.46 -33.36 30.00
CA ASP A 158 -22.21 -33.62 31.26
C ASP A 158 -21.42 -34.38 32.35
N ALA A 159 -20.30 -34.99 31.98
CA ALA A 159 -19.36 -35.64 32.90
C ALA A 159 -18.19 -34.73 33.32
N ALA A 160 -18.14 -33.50 32.81
CA ALA A 160 -17.07 -32.55 33.07
C ALA A 160 -17.23 -31.94 34.46
N THR A 161 -16.14 -31.95 35.22
CA THR A 161 -16.09 -31.32 36.54
C THR A 161 -16.26 -29.80 36.40
N GLU A 162 -16.78 -29.07 37.40
CA GLU A 162 -16.88 -27.58 37.36
C GLU A 162 -15.57 -26.92 36.93
N GLN A 163 -14.42 -27.47 37.34
CA GLN A 163 -13.12 -26.91 36.97
C GLN A 163 -12.67 -27.27 35.53
N GLU A 164 -13.28 -28.25 34.87
CA GLU A 164 -13.02 -28.55 33.43
C GLU A 164 -13.66 -27.52 32.50
N GLN A 165 -14.74 -26.86 32.96
CA GLN A 165 -15.39 -25.77 32.23
C GLN A 165 -14.47 -24.53 32.11
N ASP A 166 -13.45 -24.43 32.95
CA ASP A 166 -12.45 -23.37 32.86
C ASP A 166 -11.52 -23.54 31.63
N LEU A 167 -11.51 -24.73 30.99
CA LEU A 167 -10.68 -25.02 29.82
C LEU A 167 -11.48 -24.92 28.51
N GLU A 168 -11.08 -23.98 27.65
CA GLU A 168 -11.75 -23.72 26.39
C GLU A 168 -10.76 -23.80 25.22
N PHE A 169 -11.13 -24.51 24.15
CA PHE A 169 -10.40 -24.41 22.89
C PHE A 169 -10.83 -23.13 22.17
N SER A 170 -9.86 -22.31 21.78
CA SER A 170 -10.10 -21.04 21.09
C SER A 170 -9.39 -21.02 19.74
N ILE A 171 -10.13 -20.70 18.69
CA ILE A 171 -9.59 -20.34 17.39
C ILE A 171 -9.81 -18.85 17.22
N ARG A 172 -8.74 -18.12 16.91
CA ARG A 172 -8.77 -16.66 16.79
C ARG A 172 -8.00 -16.20 15.59
N TRP A 173 -8.47 -15.10 15.02
CA TRP A 173 -7.77 -14.37 13.99
C TRP A 173 -6.75 -13.46 14.65
N VAL A 174 -5.50 -13.54 14.21
CA VAL A 174 -4.40 -12.73 14.71
C VAL A 174 -3.83 -11.93 13.55
N ALA A 175 -3.79 -10.61 13.72
CA ALA A 175 -3.16 -9.69 12.78
C ALA A 175 -1.86 -9.13 13.37
N ASP A 176 -0.73 -9.35 12.70
CA ASP A 176 0.56 -8.77 13.05
C ASP A 176 0.75 -7.40 12.37
N ILE A 177 0.15 -6.39 12.98
CA ILE A 177 0.18 -5.01 12.47
C ILE A 177 1.61 -4.48 12.44
N LYS A 178 2.43 -4.81 13.45
CA LYS A 178 3.80 -4.31 13.54
C LYS A 178 4.64 -4.81 12.39
N GLN A 179 4.58 -6.12 12.13
CA GLN A 179 5.28 -6.72 10.99
C GLN A 179 4.80 -6.14 9.66
N TRP A 180 3.48 -5.96 9.50
CA TRP A 180 2.89 -5.36 8.29
C TRP A 180 3.39 -3.92 8.06
N VAL A 181 3.40 -3.08 9.10
CA VAL A 181 3.91 -1.69 9.01
C VAL A 181 5.43 -1.66 8.76
N GLU A 182 6.19 -2.54 9.41
CA GLU A 182 7.64 -2.64 9.21
C GLU A 182 7.98 -3.00 7.76
N ARG A 183 7.26 -3.93 7.14
CA ARG A 183 7.38 -4.23 5.71
C ARG A 183 7.04 -3.03 4.83
N GLY A 184 5.99 -2.28 5.16
CA GLY A 184 5.64 -1.06 4.44
C GLY A 184 6.70 0.04 4.57
N SER A 185 7.39 0.11 5.71
CA SER A 185 8.30 1.21 6.06
C SER A 185 9.45 1.42 5.07
N VAL A 186 9.88 0.36 4.37
CA VAL A 186 10.97 0.41 3.38
C VAL A 186 10.52 0.98 2.04
N LEU A 187 9.21 1.00 1.77
CA LEU A 187 8.61 1.49 0.52
C LEU A 187 8.47 3.01 0.50
N PHE A 188 8.42 3.63 1.67
CA PHE A 188 8.21 5.07 1.82
C PHE A 188 9.52 5.86 2.00
N ASP A 189 9.54 7.09 1.48
CA ASP A 189 10.55 8.10 1.84
C ASP A 189 10.07 8.84 3.10
N GLN A 190 10.58 8.42 4.25
CA GLN A 190 10.18 8.91 5.58
C GLN A 190 10.48 10.41 5.80
N ARG A 191 11.22 11.06 4.89
CA ARG A 191 11.47 12.51 4.94
C ARG A 191 10.36 13.32 4.26
N LYS A 192 9.45 12.68 3.56
CA LYS A 192 8.34 13.31 2.83
C LYS A 192 7.03 13.07 3.57
N ALA A 193 6.01 13.85 3.21
CA ALA A 193 4.65 13.59 3.67
C ALA A 193 4.15 12.27 3.08
N ILE A 194 3.82 11.31 3.95
CA ILE A 194 3.25 10.02 3.59
C ILE A 194 1.75 9.99 3.95
N PRO A 195 0.95 9.06 3.39
CA PRO A 195 -0.42 8.83 3.85
C PRO A 195 -0.45 8.61 5.36
N TYR A 196 -1.42 9.21 6.06
CA TYR A 196 -1.47 9.26 7.52
C TYR A 196 -0.32 10.01 8.22
N GLY A 197 0.48 10.77 7.47
CA GLY A 197 1.49 11.70 8.00
C GLY A 197 2.81 11.03 8.40
N THR A 198 2.76 10.01 9.25
CA THR A 198 3.93 9.26 9.77
C THR A 198 3.69 7.75 9.74
N LEU A 199 4.74 6.94 9.92
CA LEU A 199 4.59 5.48 10.01
C LEU A 199 3.76 5.07 11.23
N GLU A 200 3.90 5.80 12.34
CA GLU A 200 3.06 5.64 13.53
C GLU A 200 1.60 5.97 13.21
N GLY A 201 1.34 7.00 12.41
CA GLY A 201 0.00 7.31 11.91
C GLY A 201 -0.59 6.20 11.02
N ILE A 202 0.24 5.52 10.21
CA ILE A 202 -0.18 4.33 9.46
C ILE A 202 -0.52 3.19 10.42
N GLU A 203 0.30 2.95 11.45
CA GLU A 203 0.06 1.91 12.46
C GLU A 203 -1.24 2.16 13.25
N GLU A 204 -1.48 3.40 13.70
CA GLU A 204 -2.70 3.82 14.38
C GLU A 204 -3.93 3.65 13.47
N ALA A 205 -3.83 4.10 12.22
CA ALA A 205 -4.92 3.95 11.25
C ALA A 205 -5.21 2.49 10.93
N THR A 206 -4.18 1.66 10.81
CA THR A 206 -4.31 0.21 10.58
C THR A 206 -4.99 -0.45 11.78
N SER A 207 -4.56 -0.11 12.99
CA SER A 207 -5.17 -0.60 14.24
C SER A 207 -6.63 -0.19 14.41
N ARG A 208 -7.00 0.99 13.91
CA ARG A 208 -8.37 1.52 13.99
C ARG A 208 -9.29 1.00 12.91
N ILE A 209 -8.80 0.90 11.66
CA ILE A 209 -9.64 0.66 10.46
C ILE A 209 -9.54 -0.81 10.04
N LEU A 210 -8.31 -1.32 9.83
CA LEU A 210 -8.08 -2.62 9.21
C LEU A 210 -8.10 -3.76 10.22
N ALA A 211 -7.50 -3.58 11.39
CA ALA A 211 -7.40 -4.63 12.41
C ALA A 211 -8.75 -5.18 12.90
N PRO A 212 -9.81 -4.36 13.11
CA PRO A 212 -11.13 -4.87 13.45
C PRO A 212 -11.70 -5.75 12.33
N ALA A 213 -11.53 -5.37 11.06
CA ALA A 213 -11.98 -6.16 9.93
C ALA A 213 -11.18 -7.48 9.80
N TRP A 214 -9.84 -7.40 9.85
CA TRP A 214 -8.94 -8.57 9.77
C TRP A 214 -9.18 -9.61 10.86
N THR A 215 -9.59 -9.18 12.05
CA THR A 215 -9.78 -10.06 13.21
C THR A 215 -11.24 -10.46 13.47
N SER A 216 -12.19 -9.91 12.70
CA SER A 216 -13.63 -10.14 12.92
C SER A 216 -14.11 -11.56 12.55
N GLY A 217 -13.44 -12.22 11.61
CA GLY A 217 -13.94 -13.43 10.95
C GLY A 217 -15.10 -13.18 9.98
N ASP A 218 -15.44 -11.91 9.72
CA ASP A 218 -16.45 -11.48 8.75
C ASP A 218 -15.75 -10.89 7.51
N SER A 219 -15.69 -11.67 6.44
CA SER A 219 -15.06 -11.28 5.18
C SER A 219 -15.75 -10.09 4.51
N ASP A 220 -17.03 -9.84 4.80
CA ASP A 220 -17.79 -8.71 4.27
C ASP A 220 -17.26 -7.35 4.78
N GLN A 221 -16.56 -7.33 5.92
CA GLN A 221 -15.97 -6.10 6.48
C GLN A 221 -14.64 -5.71 5.82
N ILE A 222 -13.99 -6.64 5.11
CA ILE A 222 -12.63 -6.44 4.57
C ILE A 222 -12.62 -5.38 3.47
N ALA A 223 -13.54 -5.49 2.50
CA ALA A 223 -13.59 -4.55 1.38
C ALA A 223 -13.93 -3.11 1.82
N PRO A 224 -14.95 -2.86 2.67
CA PRO A 224 -15.22 -1.54 3.23
C PRO A 224 -14.04 -0.95 4.01
N ALA A 225 -13.38 -1.74 4.87
CA ALA A 225 -12.24 -1.27 5.66
C ALA A 225 -11.04 -0.90 4.78
N MET A 226 -10.74 -1.72 3.77
CA MET A 226 -9.71 -1.40 2.78
C MET A 226 -10.06 -0.13 2.00
N GLU A 227 -11.33 0.06 1.65
CA GLU A 227 -11.76 1.26 0.92
C GLU A 227 -11.59 2.55 1.74
N GLU A 228 -11.96 2.50 3.03
CA GLU A 228 -11.74 3.58 3.98
C GLU A 228 -10.25 3.88 4.14
N PHE A 229 -9.43 2.85 4.35
CA PHE A 229 -7.99 3.01 4.53
C PHE A 229 -7.29 3.60 3.29
N LEU A 230 -7.66 3.12 2.09
CA LEU A 230 -7.09 3.61 0.84
C LEU A 230 -7.54 5.02 0.46
N ALA A 231 -8.55 5.59 1.14
CA ALA A 231 -8.99 6.96 0.88
C ALA A 231 -7.88 7.99 1.12
N GLU A 232 -7.06 7.82 2.16
CA GLU A 232 -5.91 8.70 2.42
C GLU A 232 -4.81 8.56 1.36
N PHE A 233 -4.56 7.32 0.89
CA PHE A 233 -3.57 7.06 -0.17
C PHE A 233 -3.93 7.73 -1.50
N ARG A 234 -5.20 8.07 -1.73
CA ARG A 234 -5.66 8.78 -2.94
C ARG A 234 -5.48 10.29 -2.87
N LYS A 235 -5.29 10.87 -1.67
CA LYS A 235 -5.09 12.31 -1.50
C LYS A 235 -3.72 12.78 -1.97
N LEU A 236 -2.73 11.89 -1.98
CA LEU A 236 -1.36 12.17 -2.38
C LEU A 236 -0.97 11.31 -3.58
N PRO A 237 -0.37 11.89 -4.63
CA PRO A 237 0.15 11.09 -5.74
C PRO A 237 1.31 10.18 -5.24
N PRO A 238 1.39 8.91 -5.67
CA PRO A 238 2.40 7.96 -5.20
C PRO A 238 3.84 8.47 -5.26
N ALA A 239 4.20 9.20 -6.31
CA ALA A 239 5.53 9.78 -6.49
C ALA A 239 5.97 10.73 -5.35
N LYS A 240 5.04 11.26 -4.55
CA LYS A 240 5.35 12.13 -3.41
C LYS A 240 5.79 11.39 -2.17
N TYR A 241 5.41 10.12 -1.98
CA TYR A 241 5.73 9.37 -0.75
C TYR A 241 6.59 8.13 -0.97
N MET A 242 6.68 7.62 -2.21
CA MET A 242 7.51 6.45 -2.51
C MET A 242 9.02 6.79 -2.47
N ARG A 243 9.81 5.82 -2.02
CA ARG A 243 11.28 5.84 -2.09
C ARG A 243 11.75 5.71 -3.54
N ALA A 244 12.94 6.22 -3.84
CA ALA A 244 13.56 6.05 -5.15
C ALA A 244 13.75 4.55 -5.47
N GLY A 245 13.33 4.12 -6.66
CA GLY A 245 13.39 2.72 -7.11
C GLY A 245 12.17 1.87 -6.74
N VAL A 246 11.24 2.38 -5.92
CA VAL A 246 9.98 1.71 -5.58
C VAL A 246 8.91 2.04 -6.61
N THR A 247 8.15 1.03 -7.02
CA THR A 247 7.05 1.14 -7.98
C THR A 247 5.71 1.19 -7.26
N VAL A 248 4.67 1.61 -7.99
CA VAL A 248 3.28 1.58 -7.48
C VAL A 248 2.80 0.14 -7.26
N GLN A 249 3.37 -0.82 -7.99
CA GLN A 249 3.06 -2.24 -7.80
C GLN A 249 3.54 -2.72 -6.44
N ASP A 250 4.76 -2.37 -6.01
CA ASP A 250 5.28 -2.76 -4.68
C ASP A 250 4.38 -2.28 -3.53
N ILE A 251 3.81 -1.07 -3.67
CA ILE A 251 2.85 -0.52 -2.70
C ILE A 251 1.57 -1.37 -2.67
N PHE A 252 1.07 -1.78 -3.84
CA PHE A 252 -0.11 -2.65 -3.90
C PHE A 252 0.18 -4.07 -3.39
N ASP A 253 1.35 -4.62 -3.70
CA ASP A 253 1.75 -5.94 -3.22
C ASP A 253 1.80 -5.96 -1.70
N TRP A 254 2.32 -4.89 -1.07
CA TRP A 254 2.26 -4.71 0.39
C TRP A 254 0.84 -4.48 0.93
N LEU A 255 0.03 -3.61 0.30
CA LEU A 255 -1.33 -3.32 0.77
C LEU A 255 -2.26 -4.54 0.74
N TYR A 256 -2.01 -5.47 -0.18
CA TYR A 256 -2.81 -6.68 -0.40
C TYR A 256 -2.05 -7.97 -0.02
N GLU A 257 -0.93 -7.86 0.70
CA GLU A 257 -0.22 -9.02 1.24
C GLU A 257 -1.10 -9.74 2.27
N VAL A 258 -0.97 -11.06 2.42
CA VAL A 258 -1.88 -11.85 3.27
C VAL A 258 -1.23 -12.41 4.53
N GLU A 259 0.11 -12.44 4.59
CA GLU A 259 0.86 -13.09 5.67
C GLU A 259 0.69 -12.44 7.04
N HIS A 260 0.23 -11.20 7.09
CA HIS A 260 0.01 -10.46 8.33
C HIS A 260 -1.23 -10.97 9.10
N VAL A 261 -2.14 -11.69 8.46
CA VAL A 261 -3.31 -12.31 9.12
C VAL A 261 -3.21 -13.82 9.06
N ARG A 262 -3.33 -14.44 10.24
CA ARG A 262 -3.33 -15.89 10.39
C ARG A 262 -4.34 -16.32 11.44
N LEU A 263 -4.75 -17.58 11.34
CA LEU A 263 -5.44 -18.23 12.44
C LEU A 263 -4.43 -18.67 13.50
N SER A 264 -4.72 -18.34 14.74
CA SER A 264 -4.07 -18.89 15.91
C SER A 264 -5.09 -19.75 16.66
N TYR A 265 -4.73 -21.01 16.89
CA TYR A 265 -5.52 -21.91 17.70
C TYR A 265 -4.75 -22.25 18.98
N GLY A 266 -5.47 -22.33 20.08
CA GLY A 266 -4.86 -22.57 21.37
C GLY A 266 -5.91 -22.79 22.44
N ILE A 267 -5.43 -23.09 23.63
CA ILE A 267 -6.27 -23.40 24.78
C ILE A 267 -6.28 -22.19 25.70
N LYS A 268 -7.45 -21.86 26.22
CA LYS A 268 -7.65 -20.89 27.27
C LYS A 268 -7.94 -21.61 28.58
N TYR A 269 -7.42 -21.07 29.66
CA TYR A 269 -7.77 -21.45 31.01
C TYR A 269 -8.30 -20.21 31.73
N ASN A 270 -9.54 -20.27 32.24
CA ASN A 270 -10.20 -19.14 32.91
C ASN A 270 -10.13 -17.83 32.07
N GLY A 271 -10.46 -17.94 30.78
CA GLY A 271 -10.41 -16.83 29.83
C GLY A 271 -9.00 -16.36 29.42
N THR A 272 -7.94 -16.92 30.02
CA THR A 272 -6.55 -16.54 29.76
C THR A 272 -5.86 -17.53 28.83
N ASP A 273 -5.12 -17.02 27.85
CA ASP A 273 -4.40 -17.84 26.87
C ASP A 273 -3.30 -18.67 27.53
N LEU A 274 -3.15 -19.93 27.14
CA LEU A 274 -2.10 -20.84 27.64
C LEU A 274 -0.69 -20.23 27.54
N GLU A 275 -0.42 -19.41 26.53
CA GLU A 275 0.87 -18.71 26.33
C GLU A 275 1.12 -17.59 27.35
N LYS A 276 0.06 -17.04 27.93
CA LYS A 276 0.10 -15.98 28.94
C LYS A 276 0.03 -16.53 30.37
N LEU A 277 -0.20 -17.83 30.55
CA LEU A 277 -0.18 -18.47 31.86
C LEU A 277 1.24 -18.55 32.41
N SER A 278 1.37 -18.56 33.73
CA SER A 278 2.65 -18.82 34.40
C SER A 278 3.18 -20.21 33.98
N PRO A 279 4.51 -20.41 33.97
CA PRO A 279 5.08 -21.71 33.61
C PRO A 279 4.51 -22.89 34.41
N GLY A 280 4.26 -22.71 35.72
CA GLY A 280 3.65 -23.74 36.58
C GLY A 280 2.21 -24.06 36.18
N THR A 281 1.37 -23.02 36.02
CA THR A 281 -0.02 -23.19 35.57
C THR A 281 -0.10 -23.83 34.18
N LYS A 282 0.76 -23.41 33.25
CA LYS A 282 0.84 -23.97 31.90
C LYS A 282 1.19 -25.46 31.93
N GLY A 283 2.14 -25.87 32.76
CA GLY A 283 2.53 -27.27 32.92
C GLY A 283 1.36 -28.15 33.37
N ILE A 284 0.57 -27.69 34.33
CA ILE A 284 -0.60 -28.45 34.81
C ILE A 284 -1.73 -28.51 33.79
N VAL A 285 -2.05 -27.41 33.12
CA VAL A 285 -3.06 -27.42 32.06
C VAL A 285 -2.70 -28.44 30.97
N LEU A 286 -1.41 -28.49 30.57
CA LEU A 286 -0.92 -29.50 29.63
C LEU A 286 -1.03 -30.93 30.17
N LEU A 287 -0.73 -31.15 31.45
CA LEU A 287 -0.88 -32.45 32.09
C LEU A 287 -2.34 -32.89 32.15
N ILE A 288 -3.27 -31.99 32.46
CA ILE A 288 -4.71 -32.24 32.45
C ILE A 288 -5.16 -32.65 31.05
N LEU A 289 -4.78 -31.89 30.02
CA LEU A 289 -5.09 -32.21 28.63
C LEU A 289 -4.54 -33.57 28.22
N TYR A 290 -3.30 -33.88 28.61
CA TYR A 290 -2.69 -35.18 28.38
C TYR A 290 -3.53 -36.30 29.05
N LEU A 291 -3.90 -36.15 30.32
CA LEU A 291 -4.69 -37.13 31.06
C LEU A 291 -6.13 -37.30 30.53
N GLY A 292 -6.74 -36.22 30.01
CA GLY A 292 -8.09 -36.21 29.47
C GLY A 292 -8.20 -36.67 28.00
N MET A 293 -7.17 -36.43 27.20
CA MET A 293 -7.10 -36.94 25.83
C MET A 293 -6.75 -38.43 25.81
N ASP A 294 -5.82 -38.83 26.68
CA ASP A 294 -5.20 -40.15 26.65
C ASP A 294 -5.97 -41.21 27.46
N VAL A 295 -7.25 -41.38 27.12
CA VAL A 295 -8.16 -42.33 27.78
C VAL A 295 -7.88 -43.80 27.42
N LYS A 296 -7.12 -44.07 26.37
CA LYS A 296 -6.76 -45.43 25.94
C LYS A 296 -5.36 -45.87 26.35
N ASP A 297 -4.49 -44.95 26.77
CA ASP A 297 -3.14 -45.32 27.22
C ASP A 297 -3.15 -45.86 28.65
N THR A 298 -2.51 -47.02 28.79
CA THR A 298 -2.38 -47.79 30.02
C THR A 298 -0.94 -47.80 30.55
N ARG A 299 0.02 -47.16 29.85
CA ARG A 299 1.42 -47.11 30.26
C ARG A 299 1.56 -46.43 31.63
N PRO A 300 2.54 -46.78 32.46
CA PRO A 300 2.80 -46.03 33.70
C PRO A 300 3.04 -44.54 33.42
N LEU A 301 2.55 -43.66 34.28
CA LEU A 301 2.83 -42.22 34.27
C LEU A 301 3.66 -41.88 35.49
N ILE A 302 4.81 -41.23 35.29
CA ILE A 302 5.62 -40.69 36.38
C ILE A 302 5.55 -39.17 36.27
N VAL A 303 5.10 -38.51 37.35
CA VAL A 303 5.01 -37.05 37.42
C VAL A 303 5.82 -36.59 38.62
N ASP A 304 6.90 -35.88 38.35
CA ASP A 304 7.77 -35.30 39.37
C ASP A 304 7.40 -33.85 39.62
N GLN A 305 7.15 -33.51 40.88
CA GLN A 305 6.76 -32.19 41.38
C GLN A 305 5.71 -31.48 40.53
N PRO A 306 4.52 -32.08 40.30
CA PRO A 306 3.44 -31.39 39.60
C PRO A 306 2.96 -30.13 40.33
N ASP A 307 3.32 -29.94 41.60
CA ASP A 307 2.95 -28.84 42.49
C ASP A 307 3.93 -27.65 42.51
N GLU A 308 5.06 -27.75 41.82
CA GLU A 308 6.04 -26.65 41.80
C GLU A 308 5.44 -25.41 41.10
N ASN A 309 5.52 -24.25 41.76
CA ASN A 309 5.03 -22.95 41.26
C ASN A 309 3.49 -22.82 41.09
N LEU A 310 2.68 -23.54 41.87
CA LEU A 310 1.21 -23.48 41.84
C LEU A 310 0.59 -23.00 43.15
N ASP A 311 -0.23 -21.94 43.07
CA ASP A 311 -0.94 -21.32 44.19
C ASP A 311 -2.48 -21.41 44.09
N ASN A 312 -3.03 -21.88 42.96
CA ASN A 312 -4.48 -21.88 42.71
C ASN A 312 -5.16 -23.19 43.15
N GLU A 313 -6.00 -23.12 44.20
CA GLU A 313 -6.80 -24.22 44.75
C GLU A 313 -7.67 -24.92 43.68
N SER A 314 -8.26 -24.15 42.75
CA SER A 314 -9.13 -24.68 41.69
C SER A 314 -8.39 -25.65 40.76
N ILE A 315 -7.12 -25.35 40.46
CA ILE A 315 -6.28 -26.18 39.59
C ILE A 315 -5.95 -27.52 40.26
N TYR A 316 -5.70 -27.51 41.58
CA TYR A 316 -5.41 -28.74 42.32
C TYR A 316 -6.63 -29.66 42.40
N ALA A 317 -7.82 -29.11 42.66
CA ALA A 317 -9.05 -29.88 42.67
C ALA A 317 -9.29 -30.57 41.31
N LEU A 318 -9.06 -29.84 40.22
CA LEU A 318 -9.14 -30.37 38.87
C LEU A 318 -8.12 -31.47 38.59
N LEU A 319 -6.84 -31.22 38.89
CA LEU A 319 -5.79 -32.19 38.63
C LEU A 319 -6.00 -33.49 39.42
N THR A 320 -6.47 -33.39 40.67
CA THR A 320 -6.78 -34.58 41.48
C THR A 320 -7.93 -35.40 40.91
N SER A 321 -8.96 -34.77 40.32
CA SER A 321 -10.05 -35.49 39.65
C SER A 321 -9.54 -36.29 38.44
N TYR A 322 -8.66 -35.70 37.63
CA TYR A 322 -8.02 -36.37 36.50
C TYR A 322 -7.11 -37.53 36.93
N PHE A 323 -6.31 -37.36 37.99
CA PHE A 323 -5.51 -38.46 38.51
C PHE A 323 -6.37 -39.62 39.02
N ARG A 324 -7.46 -39.34 39.76
CA ARG A 324 -8.39 -40.36 40.25
C ARG A 324 -9.07 -41.12 39.12
N SER A 325 -9.39 -40.45 38.02
CA SER A 325 -9.95 -41.09 36.83
C SER A 325 -8.89 -41.87 36.04
N ALA A 326 -7.67 -41.35 35.95
CA ALA A 326 -6.58 -41.99 35.23
C ALA A 326 -6.00 -43.22 35.94
N LYS A 327 -5.88 -43.18 37.26
CA LYS A 327 -5.33 -44.31 38.01
C LYS A 327 -6.18 -45.59 37.96
N LYS A 328 -7.48 -45.46 37.60
CA LYS A 328 -8.37 -46.62 37.35
C LYS A 328 -7.94 -47.46 36.15
N ARG A 329 -7.17 -46.89 35.22
CA ARG A 329 -6.76 -47.53 33.96
C ARG A 329 -5.25 -47.68 33.79
N ARG A 330 -4.44 -46.84 34.42
CA ARG A 330 -2.97 -46.84 34.31
C ARG A 330 -2.32 -46.62 35.68
N GLN A 331 -1.10 -47.10 35.87
CA GLN A 331 -0.34 -46.78 37.08
C GLN A 331 0.13 -45.32 37.04
N ILE A 332 -0.02 -44.58 38.14
CA ILE A 332 0.46 -43.21 38.28
C ILE A 332 1.38 -43.15 39.50
N ILE A 333 2.60 -42.68 39.29
CA ILE A 333 3.60 -42.44 40.32
C ILE A 333 3.79 -40.94 40.43
N LEU A 334 3.34 -40.37 41.55
CA LEU A 334 3.47 -38.95 41.83
C LEU A 334 4.60 -38.73 42.83
N ILE A 335 5.55 -37.87 42.50
CA ILE A 335 6.55 -37.36 43.45
C ILE A 335 6.13 -35.93 43.79
N THR A 336 5.72 -35.69 45.03
CA THR A 336 5.16 -34.39 45.45
C THR A 336 5.44 -34.12 46.91
N HIS A 337 5.45 -32.84 47.28
CA HIS A 337 5.48 -32.39 48.66
C HIS A 337 4.15 -31.74 49.09
N ASN A 338 3.14 -31.75 48.22
CA ASN A 338 1.85 -31.12 48.47
C ASN A 338 0.85 -32.11 49.12
N PRO A 339 0.36 -31.85 50.35
CA PRO A 339 -0.62 -32.71 51.01
C PRO A 339 -1.92 -32.87 50.21
N ASN A 340 -2.34 -31.86 49.46
CA ASN A 340 -3.56 -31.94 48.66
C ASN A 340 -3.44 -32.99 47.55
N LEU A 341 -2.27 -33.15 46.96
CA LEU A 341 -2.06 -34.17 45.93
C LEU A 341 -1.87 -35.57 46.52
N VAL A 342 -1.25 -35.69 47.70
CA VAL A 342 -1.09 -37.00 48.36
C VAL A 342 -2.42 -37.52 48.91
N VAL A 343 -3.20 -36.65 49.57
CA VAL A 343 -4.43 -37.02 50.28
C VAL A 343 -5.64 -36.95 49.36
N ASN A 344 -5.84 -35.85 48.61
CA ASN A 344 -7.08 -35.66 47.83
C ASN A 344 -7.06 -36.39 46.48
N ALA A 345 -5.89 -36.79 45.97
CA ALA A 345 -5.83 -37.71 44.82
C ALA A 345 -6.10 -39.18 45.20
N ASP A 346 -6.45 -39.45 46.47
CA ASP A 346 -6.91 -40.76 46.95
C ASP A 346 -5.82 -41.85 46.87
N SER A 347 -4.56 -41.52 47.16
CA SER A 347 -3.41 -42.42 46.89
C SER A 347 -3.53 -43.80 47.56
N GLU A 348 -3.42 -44.88 46.77
CA GLU A 348 -3.48 -46.26 47.28
C GLU A 348 -2.23 -46.66 48.07
N GLN A 349 -1.07 -46.13 47.66
CA GLN A 349 0.22 -46.43 48.26
C GLN A 349 1.04 -45.15 48.34
N VAL A 350 1.55 -44.87 49.53
CA VAL A 350 2.48 -43.77 49.79
C VAL A 350 3.84 -44.35 50.11
N ILE A 351 4.87 -43.81 49.46
CA ILE A 351 6.28 -44.15 49.71
C ILE A 351 6.94 -42.94 50.36
N VAL A 352 7.29 -43.08 51.63
CA VAL A 352 7.99 -42.04 52.40
C VAL A 352 9.49 -42.26 52.29
N ALA A 353 10.19 -41.34 51.64
CA ALA A 353 11.64 -41.26 51.64
C ALA A 353 12.13 -40.54 52.90
N THR A 354 13.11 -41.09 53.61
CA THR A 354 13.76 -40.48 54.77
C THR A 354 15.25 -40.39 54.51
N ALA A 355 15.85 -39.22 54.74
CA ALA A 355 17.29 -39.02 54.63
C ALA A 355 17.90 -38.78 56.01
N GLU A 356 18.67 -39.75 56.51
CA GLU A 356 19.35 -39.67 57.80
C GLU A 356 20.78 -39.18 57.60
N ARG A 357 21.16 -38.09 58.27
CA ARG A 357 22.54 -37.59 58.30
C ARG A 357 23.41 -38.56 59.07
N ARG A 358 24.56 -38.90 58.49
CA ARG A 358 25.61 -39.68 59.15
C ARG A 358 26.80 -38.78 59.44
N GLU A 359 27.43 -38.94 60.60
CA GLU A 359 28.52 -38.06 61.07
C GLU A 359 29.70 -37.96 60.10
N ASN A 360 29.94 -38.96 59.24
CA ASN A 360 31.06 -38.97 58.28
C ASN A 360 30.75 -39.68 56.95
N GLY A 361 29.62 -39.37 56.29
CA GLY A 361 29.30 -39.98 54.99
C GLY A 361 28.11 -39.35 54.26
N MET A 362 27.77 -39.91 53.09
CA MET A 362 26.55 -39.52 52.39
C MET A 362 25.31 -39.83 53.25
N PRO A 363 24.24 -39.01 53.17
CA PRO A 363 22.98 -39.30 53.84
C PRO A 363 22.49 -40.70 53.49
N HIS A 364 22.03 -41.45 54.49
CA HIS A 364 21.38 -42.72 54.23
C HIS A 364 19.92 -42.47 53.91
N ILE A 365 19.53 -42.81 52.68
CA ILE A 365 18.15 -42.72 52.24
C ILE A 365 17.49 -44.07 52.48
N SER A 366 16.39 -44.07 53.23
CA SER A 366 15.52 -45.22 53.45
C SER A 366 14.11 -44.91 52.95
N TYR A 367 13.38 -45.96 52.57
CA TYR A 367 12.02 -45.85 52.06
C TYR A 367 11.09 -46.73 52.88
N SER A 368 9.94 -46.19 53.25
CA SER A 368 8.85 -46.94 53.88
C SER A 368 7.60 -46.79 53.04
N ALA A 369 6.94 -47.90 52.71
CA ALA A 369 5.77 -47.91 51.84
C ALA A 369 4.56 -48.54 52.55
N GLY A 370 3.38 -47.99 52.30
CA GLY A 370 2.11 -48.54 52.79
C GLY A 370 0.94 -47.67 52.36
N SER A 371 -0.29 -48.08 52.70
CA SER A 371 -1.48 -47.26 52.42
C SER A 371 -1.54 -46.04 53.33
N LEU A 372 -2.30 -45.01 52.93
CA LEU A 372 -2.43 -43.78 53.72
C LEU A 372 -3.07 -44.03 55.11
N GLU A 373 -3.88 -45.07 55.23
CA GLU A 373 -4.57 -45.49 56.46
C GLU A 373 -3.67 -46.32 57.39
N ASN A 374 -2.49 -46.75 56.91
CA ASN A 374 -1.57 -47.56 57.69
C ASN A 374 -1.20 -46.84 58.99
N ASN A 375 -1.60 -47.45 60.10
CA ASN A 375 -1.44 -46.96 61.44
C ASN A 375 -0.78 -48.06 62.28
N THR A 376 0.27 -47.73 63.03
CA THR A 376 0.93 -48.67 63.94
C THR A 376 0.72 -48.24 65.40
N PRO A 377 0.69 -49.19 66.36
CA PRO A 377 0.57 -48.88 67.79
C PRO A 377 1.68 -47.95 68.29
N GLU A 378 2.89 -48.02 67.70
CA GLU A 378 4.01 -47.16 68.08
C GLU A 378 3.93 -45.75 67.48
N GLY A 379 2.90 -45.43 66.68
CA GLY A 379 2.74 -44.10 66.08
C GLY A 379 3.71 -43.81 64.94
N HIS A 380 4.21 -44.85 64.26
CA HIS A 380 5.19 -44.75 63.17
C HIS A 380 4.66 -45.24 61.83
N GLY A 381 3.35 -45.51 61.75
CA GLY A 381 2.65 -45.83 60.50
C GLY A 381 2.74 -44.71 59.46
N ILE A 382 2.38 -45.05 58.23
CA ILE A 382 2.41 -44.11 57.10
C ILE A 382 1.56 -42.89 57.39
N LYS A 383 0.37 -43.06 57.98
CA LYS A 383 -0.52 -41.94 58.34
C LYS A 383 0.18 -40.90 59.21
N GLN A 384 0.89 -41.33 60.26
CA GLN A 384 1.63 -40.45 61.15
C GLN A 384 2.81 -39.78 60.45
N ARG A 385 3.54 -40.52 59.62
CA ARG A 385 4.68 -39.98 58.87
C ARG A 385 4.22 -38.90 57.88
N VAL A 386 3.15 -39.16 57.12
CA VAL A 386 2.56 -38.19 56.19
C VAL A 386 2.10 -36.94 56.93
N CYS A 387 1.33 -37.08 58.02
CA CYS A 387 0.90 -35.94 58.85
C CYS A 387 2.09 -35.17 59.43
N ARG A 388 3.16 -35.86 59.86
CA ARG A 388 4.37 -35.21 60.38
C ARG A 388 5.11 -34.42 59.30
N ILE A 389 5.26 -34.98 58.11
CA ILE A 389 6.05 -34.39 57.02
C ILE A 389 5.29 -33.25 56.35
N LEU A 390 4.02 -33.46 55.99
CA LEU A 390 3.24 -32.52 55.20
C LEU A 390 2.51 -31.48 56.05
N GLU A 391 2.07 -31.85 57.28
CA GLU A 391 1.27 -30.96 58.15
C GLU A 391 2.03 -30.48 59.40
N GLY A 392 3.28 -30.87 59.58
CA GLY A 392 4.07 -30.55 60.78
C GLY A 392 3.66 -31.31 62.03
N GLY A 393 2.86 -32.38 61.88
CA GLY A 393 2.43 -33.28 62.95
C GLY A 393 1.05 -32.97 63.52
N SER A 394 0.52 -33.93 64.28
CA SER A 394 -0.87 -33.91 64.77
C SER A 394 -1.19 -32.69 65.65
N ASP A 395 -0.23 -32.24 66.45
CA ASP A 395 -0.39 -31.05 67.29
C ASP A 395 -0.49 -29.75 66.47
N ALA A 396 0.30 -29.64 65.40
CA ALA A 396 0.27 -28.49 64.50
C ALA A 396 -1.06 -28.45 63.73
N PHE A 397 -1.50 -29.60 63.21
CA PHE A 397 -2.77 -29.75 62.53
C PHE A 397 -3.95 -29.34 63.45
N ARG A 398 -3.99 -29.87 64.68
CA ARG A 398 -5.08 -29.57 65.64
C ARG A 398 -5.07 -28.10 66.07
N LYS A 399 -3.91 -27.49 66.24
CA LYS A 399 -3.81 -26.04 66.53
C LYS A 399 -4.35 -25.19 65.38
N ARG A 400 -4.12 -25.59 64.11
CA ARG A 400 -4.72 -24.93 62.94
C ARG A 400 -6.23 -25.09 62.92
N GLU A 401 -6.75 -26.31 63.13
CA GLU A 401 -8.18 -26.59 63.20
C GLU A 401 -8.89 -25.72 64.25
N ILE A 402 -8.35 -25.68 65.48
CA ILE A 402 -8.89 -24.86 66.58
C ILE A 402 -8.84 -23.37 66.21
N ARG A 403 -7.73 -22.91 65.62
CA ARG A 403 -7.56 -21.50 65.23
C ARG A 403 -8.54 -21.08 64.13
N TYR A 404 -8.79 -21.94 63.15
CA TYR A 404 -9.74 -21.64 62.09
C TYR A 404 -11.18 -21.64 62.58
N SER A 405 -11.50 -22.44 63.62
CA SER A 405 -12.84 -22.47 64.24
C SER A 405 -13.96 -22.53 63.19
N LEU A 406 -13.75 -23.35 62.15
CA LEU A 406 -14.69 -23.47 61.04
C LEU A 406 -15.98 -24.10 61.54
N VAL A 407 -17.08 -23.37 61.41
CA VAL A 407 -18.42 -23.93 61.64
C VAL A 407 -18.66 -24.92 60.50
N LYS A 408 -19.03 -26.17 60.81
CA LYS A 408 -19.42 -27.14 59.79
C LYS A 408 -20.53 -26.52 58.94
N ALA A 409 -20.22 -26.21 57.69
CA ALA A 409 -21.18 -25.81 56.67
C ALA A 409 -22.03 -27.01 56.23
#